data_AF-A0A7A8HEN6-F1
#
_entry.id   AF-A0A7A8HEN6-F1
#
_cell.length_a   1.000
_cell.length_b   1.000
_cell.length_c   1.000
_cell.angle_alpha   90.00
_cell.angle_beta   90.00
_cell.angle_gamma   90.00
#
_symmetry.space_group_name_H-M   'P 1'
#
loop_
_entity.id
_entity.type
_entity.pdbx_description
1 polymer ?
#
loop_
_entity_poly.entity_id
_entity_poly.type
_entity_poly.pdbx_seq_one_letter_code
_entity_poly.pdbx_strand_id
1 'polypeptide(L)'
;MTGKLRFEVNDNQGCFIFPETWFGSLLDEFEELIDAYDADEISETSYINKLRRLARQENDFIDVHAHLAYVFLEQNAPRKALNAALKGLAIGNRLIPEGFSGRIIWIHPDNRPFLRALYAAILANAHLQRHQDAIMLIEKILDYNPEDNHGARWLLGPELLRTGAHEQARHILQEHADEFSPYWYELGLLHFLNGELVKAATAFRRGFAANTYIAEILCGNLHPFPLAVWHNFSGGPDTAEDYYATYHPLWG
;
A
#
# COMPACT_ATOMS: atom_id res chain seq x y z
N MET A 1 2.28 -32.67 7.18
CA MET A 1 0.90 -32.29 7.50
C MET A 1 0.41 -31.44 6.34
N THR A 2 -0.57 -31.90 5.57
CA THR A 2 -1.24 -31.06 4.57
C THR A 2 -1.93 -29.92 5.31
N GLY A 3 -1.50 -28.69 5.09
CA GLY A 3 -2.13 -27.50 5.66
C GLY A 3 -3.60 -27.40 5.26
N LYS A 4 -4.42 -26.80 6.13
CA LYS A 4 -5.85 -26.59 5.86
C LYS A 4 -6.05 -25.57 4.72
N LEU A 5 -5.28 -24.48 4.75
CA LEU A 5 -5.14 -23.53 3.65
C LEU A 5 -4.25 -24.13 2.55
N ARG A 6 -4.64 -23.93 1.29
CA ARG A 6 -3.90 -24.42 0.12
C ARG A 6 -3.68 -23.31 -0.89
N PHE A 7 -2.78 -23.55 -1.84
CA PHE A 7 -2.55 -22.72 -2.99
C PHE A 7 -2.62 -23.60 -4.24
N GLU A 8 -3.48 -23.23 -5.18
CA GLU A 8 -3.65 -23.93 -6.44
C GLU A 8 -3.17 -23.05 -7.59
N VAL A 9 -2.58 -23.68 -8.60
CA VAL A 9 -2.11 -22.99 -9.81
C VAL A 9 -2.88 -23.54 -11.00
N ASN A 10 -3.57 -22.66 -11.72
CA ASN A 10 -4.26 -22.98 -12.96
C ASN A 10 -3.96 -21.89 -14.01
N ASP A 11 -3.54 -22.27 -15.21
CA ASP A 11 -3.23 -21.34 -16.31
C ASP A 11 -2.36 -20.13 -15.91
N ASN A 12 -1.28 -20.39 -15.15
CA ASN A 12 -0.37 -19.37 -14.61
C ASN A 12 -1.02 -18.35 -13.65
N GLN A 13 -2.20 -18.68 -13.11
CA GLN A 13 -2.87 -17.95 -12.05
C GLN A 13 -2.88 -18.78 -10.78
N GLY A 14 -2.43 -18.16 -9.70
CA GLY A 14 -2.41 -18.70 -8.36
C GLY A 14 -3.65 -18.26 -7.58
N CYS A 15 -4.28 -19.20 -6.90
CA CYS A 15 -5.41 -18.94 -6.02
C CYS A 15 -5.17 -19.61 -4.67
N PHE A 16 -5.29 -18.84 -3.59
CA PHE A 16 -5.45 -19.45 -2.27
C PHE A 16 -6.82 -20.12 -2.18
N ILE A 17 -6.91 -21.20 -1.42
CA ILE A 17 -8.16 -21.94 -1.19
C ILE A 17 -8.35 -22.09 0.31
N PHE A 18 -9.40 -21.47 0.85
CA PHE A 18 -9.82 -21.56 2.24
C PHE A 18 -10.99 -22.54 2.36
N PRO A 19 -10.78 -23.81 2.76
CA PRO A 19 -11.89 -24.76 2.78
C PRO A 19 -12.94 -24.38 3.83
N GLU A 20 -14.20 -24.31 3.40
CA GLU A 20 -15.35 -23.93 4.24
C GLU A 20 -15.44 -24.75 5.53
N THR A 21 -15.11 -26.05 5.47
CA THR A 21 -15.13 -26.96 6.63
C THR A 21 -14.24 -26.50 7.79
N TRP A 22 -13.23 -25.67 7.51
CA TRP A 22 -12.26 -25.21 8.49
C TRP A 22 -12.32 -23.70 8.72
N PHE A 23 -12.61 -22.93 7.68
CA PHE A 23 -12.57 -21.47 7.73
C PHE A 23 -13.96 -20.83 7.75
N GLY A 24 -15.04 -21.52 7.40
CA GLY A 24 -16.38 -20.92 7.25
C GLY A 24 -16.82 -20.12 8.46
N SER A 25 -16.98 -20.77 9.62
CA SER A 25 -17.40 -20.06 10.85
C SER A 25 -16.42 -18.99 11.32
N LEU A 26 -15.13 -19.12 10.95
CA LEU A 26 -14.10 -18.16 11.33
C LEU A 26 -14.12 -16.92 10.41
N LEU A 27 -14.44 -17.11 9.14
CA LEU A 27 -14.66 -16.04 8.17
C LEU A 27 -15.92 -15.26 8.54
N ASP A 28 -17.02 -15.93 8.88
CA ASP A 28 -18.25 -15.27 9.35
C ASP A 28 -17.96 -14.39 10.58
N GLU A 29 -17.30 -14.94 11.60
CA GLU A 29 -16.92 -14.18 12.82
C GLU A 29 -15.94 -13.03 12.51
N PHE A 30 -15.10 -13.18 11.49
CA PHE A 30 -14.14 -12.16 11.08
C PHE A 30 -14.81 -11.04 10.26
N GLU A 31 -15.74 -11.36 9.39
CA GLU A 31 -16.53 -10.39 8.62
C GLU A 31 -17.41 -9.55 9.56
N GLU A 32 -18.13 -10.19 10.49
CA GLU A 32 -18.89 -9.48 11.54
C GLU A 32 -17.99 -8.56 12.39
N LEU A 33 -16.75 -8.97 12.63
CA LEU A 33 -15.77 -8.18 13.38
C LEU A 33 -15.31 -6.94 12.59
N ILE A 34 -15.09 -7.06 11.28
CA ILE A 34 -14.73 -5.94 10.41
C ILE A 34 -15.91 -4.98 10.34
N ASP A 35 -17.11 -5.47 10.05
CA ASP A 35 -18.31 -4.64 9.94
C ASP A 35 -18.55 -3.83 11.21
N ALA A 36 -18.40 -4.45 12.39
CA ALA A 36 -18.53 -3.76 13.67
C ALA A 36 -17.43 -2.71 13.93
N TYR A 37 -16.22 -2.92 13.40
CA TYR A 37 -15.14 -1.93 13.51
C TYR A 37 -15.36 -0.76 12.55
N ASP A 38 -15.69 -1.05 11.30
CA ASP A 38 -15.96 -0.04 10.26
C ASP A 38 -17.21 0.81 10.59
N ALA A 39 -18.16 0.25 11.33
CA ALA A 39 -19.35 0.96 11.84
C ALA A 39 -19.13 1.67 13.19
N ASP A 40 -17.89 1.73 13.70
CA ASP A 40 -17.52 2.33 15.00
C ASP A 40 -18.26 1.72 16.22
N GLU A 41 -18.79 0.50 16.11
CA GLU A 41 -19.52 -0.18 17.18
C GLU A 41 -18.58 -0.76 18.25
N ILE A 42 -17.32 -1.00 17.89
CA ILE A 42 -16.28 -1.48 18.80
C ILE A 42 -15.06 -0.58 18.77
N SER A 43 -14.38 -0.47 19.91
CA SER A 43 -13.10 0.25 19.96
C SER A 43 -11.99 -0.51 19.22
N GLU A 44 -11.02 0.23 18.70
CA GLU A 44 -9.80 -0.32 18.10
C GLU A 44 -9.09 -1.32 19.04
N THR A 45 -9.06 -1.06 20.35
CA THR A 45 -8.49 -1.99 21.34
C THR A 45 -9.27 -3.31 21.38
N SER A 46 -10.60 -3.26 21.29
CA SER A 46 -11.45 -4.46 21.20
C SER A 46 -11.19 -5.22 19.91
N TYR A 47 -11.12 -4.50 18.79
CA TYR A 47 -10.83 -5.04 17.47
C TYR A 47 -9.48 -5.79 17.43
N ILE A 48 -8.39 -5.14 17.86
CA ILE A 48 -7.05 -5.76 17.95
C ILE A 48 -7.08 -7.03 18.82
N ASN A 49 -7.78 -7.01 19.96
CA ASN A 49 -7.84 -8.15 20.87
C ASN A 49 -8.63 -9.32 20.25
N LYS A 50 -9.73 -9.04 19.56
CA LYS A 50 -10.52 -10.05 18.85
C LYS A 50 -9.75 -10.63 17.66
N LEU A 51 -9.06 -9.80 16.86
CA LEU A 51 -8.13 -10.27 15.82
C LEU A 51 -7.05 -11.19 16.39
N ARG A 52 -6.40 -10.81 17.49
CA ARG A 52 -5.40 -11.66 18.15
C ARG A 52 -5.97 -12.99 18.67
N ARG A 53 -7.24 -13.04 19.05
CA ARG A 53 -7.92 -14.28 19.43
C ARG A 53 -8.13 -15.16 18.19
N LEU A 54 -8.64 -14.61 17.09
CA LEU A 54 -8.83 -15.34 15.82
C LEU A 54 -7.50 -15.93 15.33
N ALA A 55 -6.41 -15.15 15.34
CA ALA A 55 -5.07 -15.63 14.97
C ALA A 55 -4.53 -16.77 15.86
N ARG A 56 -5.03 -16.92 17.09
CA ARG A 56 -4.67 -18.05 17.98
C ARG A 56 -5.56 -19.27 17.75
N GLN A 57 -6.78 -19.06 17.29
CA GLN A 57 -7.72 -20.15 16.96
C GLN A 57 -7.31 -20.83 15.65
N GLU A 58 -6.89 -20.05 14.66
CA GLU A 58 -6.36 -20.57 13.40
C GLU A 58 -5.10 -19.79 12.98
N ASN A 59 -3.96 -20.47 13.05
CA ASN A 59 -2.65 -19.88 12.78
C ASN A 59 -2.44 -19.58 11.29
N ASP A 60 -3.23 -20.20 10.41
CA ASP A 60 -3.11 -20.06 8.96
C ASP A 60 -4.01 -18.95 8.40
N PHE A 61 -4.67 -18.15 9.25
CA PHE A 61 -5.58 -17.11 8.82
C PHE A 61 -4.82 -15.81 8.44
N ILE A 62 -4.48 -15.69 7.17
CA ILE A 62 -3.68 -14.56 6.62
C ILE A 62 -4.34 -13.20 6.90
N ASP A 63 -5.66 -13.10 6.73
CA ASP A 63 -6.34 -11.78 6.69
C ASP A 63 -6.32 -11.07 8.04
N VAL A 64 -6.40 -11.84 9.14
CA VAL A 64 -6.25 -11.31 10.49
C VAL A 64 -4.89 -10.60 10.67
N HIS A 65 -3.83 -11.12 10.06
CA HIS A 65 -2.51 -10.50 10.10
C HIS A 65 -2.43 -9.24 9.24
N ALA A 66 -3.13 -9.21 8.10
CA ALA A 66 -3.23 -8.02 7.26
C ALA A 66 -3.97 -6.89 8.02
N HIS A 67 -5.13 -7.19 8.61
CA HIS A 67 -5.91 -6.21 9.38
C HIS A 67 -5.15 -5.70 10.63
N LEU A 68 -4.44 -6.57 11.35
CA LEU A 68 -3.53 -6.13 12.41
C LEU A 68 -2.44 -5.19 11.89
N ALA A 69 -1.93 -5.41 10.68
CA ALA A 69 -0.91 -4.55 10.10
C ALA A 69 -1.45 -3.15 9.78
N TYR A 70 -2.65 -3.05 9.19
CA TYR A 70 -3.29 -1.75 8.91
C TYR A 70 -3.57 -0.94 10.18
N VAL A 71 -4.14 -1.56 11.21
CA VAL A 71 -4.36 -0.87 12.50
C VAL A 71 -3.04 -0.36 13.09
N PHE A 72 -1.95 -1.13 12.96
CA PHE A 72 -0.63 -0.63 13.41
C PHE A 72 -0.04 0.46 12.52
N LEU A 73 -0.41 0.55 11.23
CA LEU A 73 -0.04 1.68 10.38
C LEU A 73 -0.80 2.94 10.81
N GLU A 74 -2.11 2.83 11.07
CA GLU A 74 -2.96 3.91 11.59
C GLU A 74 -2.44 4.45 12.93
N GLN A 75 -1.96 3.56 13.81
CA GLN A 75 -1.30 3.93 15.07
C GLN A 75 0.11 4.53 14.91
N ASN A 76 0.59 4.73 13.68
CA ASN A 76 1.97 5.14 13.36
C ASN A 76 3.02 4.23 14.05
N ALA A 77 2.75 2.93 14.08
CA ALA A 77 3.61 1.89 14.66
C ALA A 77 4.17 0.95 13.57
N PRO A 78 4.94 1.44 12.59
CA PRO A 78 5.28 0.70 11.38
C PRO A 78 6.12 -0.56 11.64
N ARG A 79 6.89 -0.63 12.72
CA ARG A 79 7.58 -1.88 13.13
C ARG A 79 6.59 -2.98 13.53
N LYS A 80 5.50 -2.64 14.24
CA LYS A 80 4.46 -3.60 14.59
C LYS A 80 3.68 -4.02 13.36
N ALA A 81 3.37 -3.06 12.48
CA ALA A 81 2.72 -3.31 11.20
C ALA A 81 3.52 -4.30 10.35
N LEU A 82 4.81 -4.04 10.14
CA LEU A 82 5.68 -4.91 9.37
C LEU A 82 5.73 -6.33 9.96
N ASN A 83 5.87 -6.45 11.29
CA ASN A 83 5.87 -7.76 11.95
C ASN A 83 4.54 -8.51 11.79
N ALA A 84 3.40 -7.82 11.76
CA ALA A 84 2.11 -8.43 11.51
C ALA A 84 1.98 -8.87 10.05
N ALA A 85 2.28 -7.98 9.10
CA ALA A 85 2.24 -8.25 7.67
C ALA A 85 3.14 -9.43 7.28
N LEU A 86 4.38 -9.47 7.79
CA LEU A 86 5.32 -10.57 7.54
C LEU A 86 4.83 -11.92 8.06
N LYS A 87 4.00 -11.97 9.12
CA LYS A 87 3.38 -13.23 9.57
C LYS A 87 2.35 -13.73 8.55
N GLY A 88 1.48 -12.85 8.06
CA GLY A 88 0.53 -13.17 6.99
C GLY A 88 1.24 -13.62 5.72
N LEU A 89 2.28 -12.88 5.32
CA LEU A 89 3.11 -13.23 4.16
C LEU A 89 3.85 -14.57 4.33
N ALA A 90 4.34 -14.90 5.52
CA ALA A 90 4.98 -16.19 5.77
C ALA A 90 4.00 -17.37 5.58
N ILE A 91 2.74 -17.20 5.99
CA ILE A 91 1.68 -18.19 5.80
C ILE A 91 1.35 -18.38 4.32
N GLY A 92 1.32 -17.31 3.52
CA GLY A 92 1.09 -17.39 2.08
C GLY A 92 2.29 -17.94 1.32
N ASN A 93 3.48 -17.38 1.54
CA ASN A 93 4.70 -17.75 0.82
C ASN A 93 5.13 -19.21 1.05
N ARG A 94 4.80 -19.84 2.18
CA ARG A 94 5.08 -21.28 2.38
C ARG A 94 4.21 -22.19 1.50
N LEU A 95 3.11 -21.67 0.94
CA LEU A 95 2.18 -22.41 0.07
C LEU A 95 2.41 -22.13 -1.41
N ILE A 96 2.89 -20.93 -1.75
CA ILE A 96 3.25 -20.56 -3.12
C ILE A 96 4.48 -21.40 -3.54
N PRO A 97 4.42 -22.14 -4.66
CA PRO A 97 5.54 -22.93 -5.14
C PRO A 97 6.80 -22.08 -5.37
N GLU A 98 7.96 -22.65 -5.04
CA GLU A 98 9.24 -22.00 -5.35
C GLU A 98 9.36 -21.76 -6.86
N GLY A 99 9.76 -20.55 -7.25
CA GLY A 99 9.86 -20.14 -8.66
C GLY A 99 8.52 -19.84 -9.34
N PHE A 100 7.39 -19.81 -8.63
CA PHE A 100 6.12 -19.37 -9.19
C PHE A 100 6.23 -17.95 -9.76
N SER A 101 6.04 -17.82 -11.07
CA SER A 101 6.07 -16.55 -11.82
C SER A 101 4.70 -16.22 -12.43
N GLY A 102 3.64 -16.78 -11.86
CA GLY A 102 2.27 -16.52 -12.26
C GLY A 102 1.67 -15.34 -11.52
N ARG A 103 0.39 -15.08 -11.79
CA ARG A 103 -0.36 -13.97 -11.18
C ARG A 103 -1.14 -14.44 -9.96
N ILE A 104 -1.27 -13.59 -8.94
CA ILE A 104 -2.17 -13.76 -7.80
C ILE A 104 -3.11 -12.56 -7.84
N ILE A 105 -4.19 -12.68 -8.60
CA ILE A 105 -5.04 -11.53 -8.96
C ILE A 105 -6.10 -11.23 -7.89
N TRP A 106 -6.40 -9.94 -7.71
CA TRP A 106 -7.33 -9.41 -6.70
C TRP A 106 -8.79 -9.87 -6.85
N ILE A 107 -9.22 -10.14 -8.09
CA ILE A 107 -10.61 -10.49 -8.37
C ILE A 107 -11.05 -11.77 -7.65
N HIS A 108 -10.11 -12.68 -7.36
CA HIS A 108 -10.35 -13.85 -6.51
C HIS A 108 -10.35 -13.41 -5.03
N PRO A 109 -11.49 -13.52 -4.31
CA PRO A 109 -11.58 -13.07 -2.92
C PRO A 109 -10.51 -13.69 -2.01
N ASP A 110 -10.22 -14.97 -2.21
CA ASP A 110 -9.24 -15.73 -1.41
C ASP A 110 -7.80 -15.21 -1.58
N ASN A 111 -7.50 -14.47 -2.65
CA ASN A 111 -6.18 -13.85 -2.84
C ASN A 111 -6.02 -12.54 -2.08
N ARG A 112 -7.13 -11.86 -1.75
CA ARG A 112 -7.10 -10.53 -1.12
C ARG A 112 -6.36 -10.52 0.22
N PRO A 113 -6.53 -11.50 1.13
CA PRO A 113 -5.75 -11.55 2.38
C PRO A 113 -4.23 -11.46 2.16
N PHE A 114 -3.71 -12.21 1.17
CA PHE A 114 -2.28 -12.21 0.87
C PHE A 114 -1.83 -10.89 0.24
N LEU A 115 -2.60 -10.36 -0.71
CA LEU A 115 -2.27 -9.08 -1.36
C LEU A 115 -2.34 -7.90 -0.39
N ARG A 116 -3.33 -7.89 0.52
CA ARG A 116 -3.43 -6.91 1.61
C ARG A 116 -2.23 -6.99 2.55
N ALA A 117 -1.82 -8.19 2.96
CA ALA A 117 -0.62 -8.37 3.78
C ALA A 117 0.64 -7.90 3.05
N LEU A 118 0.74 -8.14 1.74
CA LEU A 118 1.85 -7.66 0.91
C LEU A 118 1.88 -6.14 0.84
N TYR A 119 0.72 -5.51 0.60
CA TYR A 119 0.60 -4.06 0.54
C TYR A 119 0.90 -3.40 1.89
N ALA A 120 0.39 -3.95 3.00
CA ALA A 120 0.72 -3.46 4.34
C ALA A 120 2.23 -3.56 4.64
N ALA A 121 2.93 -4.57 4.13
CA ALA A 121 4.38 -4.67 4.24
C ALA A 121 5.11 -3.61 3.40
N ILE A 122 4.60 -3.25 2.21
CA ILE A 122 5.13 -2.15 1.39
C ILE A 122 5.04 -0.84 2.19
N LEU A 123 3.85 -0.49 2.67
CA LEU A 123 3.63 0.72 3.45
C LEU A 123 4.52 0.76 4.68
N ALA A 124 4.59 -0.34 5.44
CA ALA A 124 5.42 -0.39 6.64
C ALA A 124 6.91 -0.21 6.34
N ASN A 125 7.42 -0.74 5.22
CA ASN A 125 8.82 -0.50 4.82
C ASN A 125 9.07 0.94 4.37
N ALA A 126 8.13 1.56 3.63
CA ALA A 126 8.21 2.97 3.26
C ALA A 126 8.28 3.88 4.50
N HIS A 127 7.39 3.67 5.48
CA HIS A 127 7.42 4.39 6.76
C HIS A 127 8.71 4.16 7.58
N LEU A 128 9.32 2.98 7.46
CA LEU A 128 10.60 2.65 8.11
C LEU A 128 11.83 3.15 7.33
N GLN A 129 11.63 3.85 6.21
CA GLN A 129 12.68 4.29 5.29
C GLN A 129 13.52 3.13 4.73
N ARG A 130 12.92 1.94 4.62
CA ARG A 130 13.52 0.75 4.00
C ARG A 130 13.17 0.72 2.52
N HIS A 131 13.63 1.74 1.80
CA HIS A 131 13.18 2.04 0.44
C HIS A 131 13.47 0.89 -0.54
N GLN A 132 14.62 0.24 -0.42
CA GLN A 132 14.94 -0.92 -1.26
C GLN A 132 13.99 -2.10 -1.00
N ASP A 133 13.63 -2.36 0.27
CA ASP A 133 12.68 -3.41 0.63
C ASP A 133 11.26 -3.08 0.12
N ALA A 134 10.87 -1.80 0.19
CA ALA A 134 9.60 -1.34 -0.36
C ALA A 134 9.53 -1.54 -1.89
N ILE A 135 10.57 -1.14 -2.64
CA ILE A 135 10.64 -1.33 -4.10
C ILE A 135 10.49 -2.81 -4.47
N MET A 136 11.26 -3.71 -3.83
CA MET A 136 11.18 -5.14 -4.12
C MET A 136 9.77 -5.70 -3.90
N LEU A 137 9.06 -5.24 -2.87
CA LEU A 137 7.69 -5.67 -2.59
C LEU A 137 6.66 -5.01 -3.53
N ILE A 138 6.88 -3.76 -3.96
CA ILE A 138 6.07 -3.07 -4.97
C ILE A 138 6.14 -3.82 -6.31
N GLU A 139 7.34 -4.13 -6.78
CA GLU A 139 7.53 -4.90 -8.02
C GLU A 139 6.84 -6.26 -7.90
N LYS A 140 7.00 -6.95 -6.76
CA LYS A 140 6.36 -8.24 -6.51
C LYS A 140 4.83 -8.18 -6.52
N ILE A 141 4.21 -7.17 -5.90
CA ILE A 141 2.74 -7.05 -5.92
C ILE A 141 2.23 -6.70 -7.32
N LEU A 142 2.98 -5.95 -8.12
CA LEU A 142 2.63 -5.62 -9.50
C LEU A 142 2.78 -6.82 -10.44
N ASP A 143 3.78 -7.68 -10.23
CA ASP A 143 3.92 -8.95 -10.95
C ASP A 143 2.75 -9.90 -10.66
N TYR A 144 2.35 -9.98 -9.38
CA TYR A 144 1.22 -10.80 -8.96
C TYR A 144 -0.14 -10.22 -9.38
N ASN A 145 -0.34 -8.91 -9.23
CA ASN A 145 -1.60 -8.24 -9.47
C ASN A 145 -1.41 -6.98 -10.34
N PRO A 146 -1.27 -7.14 -11.67
CA PRO A 146 -0.98 -6.02 -12.58
C PRO A 146 -2.05 -4.93 -12.62
N GLU A 147 -3.30 -5.26 -12.29
CA GLU A 147 -4.40 -4.29 -12.17
C GLU A 147 -4.21 -3.31 -11.01
N ASP A 148 -3.27 -3.60 -10.11
CA ASP A 148 -2.84 -2.72 -9.02
C ASP A 148 -4.00 -2.12 -8.20
N ASN A 149 -4.93 -2.97 -7.77
CA ASN A 149 -6.11 -2.55 -7.03
C ASN A 149 -5.81 -1.81 -5.71
N HIS A 150 -4.57 -1.89 -5.21
CA HIS A 150 -4.12 -1.16 -4.01
C HIS A 150 -3.47 0.19 -4.33
N GLY A 151 -3.10 0.45 -5.59
CA GLY A 151 -2.34 1.64 -5.98
C GLY A 151 -0.87 1.61 -5.59
N ALA A 152 -0.26 0.43 -5.47
CA ALA A 152 1.16 0.27 -5.12
C ALA A 152 2.10 0.89 -6.16
N ARG A 153 1.69 0.97 -7.43
CA ARG A 153 2.48 1.58 -8.50
C ARG A 153 2.79 3.05 -8.20
N TRP A 154 1.87 3.76 -7.53
CA TRP A 154 2.06 5.15 -7.12
C TRP A 154 3.19 5.34 -6.12
N LEU A 155 3.59 4.29 -5.41
CA LEU A 155 4.72 4.33 -4.47
C LEU A 155 6.07 4.12 -5.18
N LEU A 156 6.11 3.55 -6.40
CA LEU A 156 7.36 3.12 -7.04
C LEU A 156 8.31 4.29 -7.39
N GLY A 157 7.81 5.30 -8.10
CA GLY A 157 8.60 6.49 -8.46
C GLY A 157 9.24 7.18 -7.24
N PRO A 158 8.47 7.50 -6.19
CA PRO A 158 9.00 8.10 -4.97
C PRO A 158 10.06 7.24 -4.26
N GLU A 159 9.86 5.92 -4.16
CA GLU A 159 10.83 5.03 -3.51
C GLU A 159 12.12 4.91 -4.33
N LEU A 160 12.02 4.88 -5.67
CA LEU A 160 13.18 4.95 -6.57
C LEU A 160 13.95 6.27 -6.41
N LEU A 161 13.23 7.39 -6.25
CA LEU A 161 13.86 8.69 -6.00
C LEU A 161 14.67 8.65 -4.69
N ARG A 162 14.12 8.10 -3.60
CA ARG A 162 14.79 8.01 -2.30
C ARG A 162 15.99 7.07 -2.26
N THR A 163 16.02 6.06 -3.11
CA THR A 163 17.20 5.18 -3.25
C THR A 163 18.30 5.80 -4.12
N GLY A 164 18.06 6.96 -4.73
CA GLY A 164 19.00 7.60 -5.65
C GLY A 164 18.97 7.02 -7.07
N ALA A 165 18.01 6.16 -7.40
CA ALA A 165 17.80 5.59 -8.73
C ALA A 165 17.14 6.64 -9.67
N HIS A 166 17.75 7.81 -9.78
CA HIS A 166 17.20 9.03 -10.40
C HIS A 166 16.69 8.82 -11.83
N GLU A 167 17.39 8.04 -12.66
CA GLU A 167 16.97 7.79 -14.04
C GLU A 167 15.71 6.91 -14.11
N GLN A 168 15.62 5.88 -13.26
CA GLN A 168 14.43 5.02 -13.18
C GLN A 168 13.25 5.78 -12.58
N ALA A 169 13.49 6.53 -11.49
CA ALA A 169 12.49 7.42 -10.90
C ALA A 169 11.96 8.39 -11.96
N ARG A 170 12.85 9.07 -12.70
CA ARG A 170 12.48 9.99 -13.78
C ARG A 170 11.55 9.33 -14.80
N HIS A 171 11.86 8.11 -15.24
CA HIS A 171 11.04 7.38 -16.20
C HIS A 171 9.62 7.14 -15.67
N ILE A 172 9.50 6.49 -14.51
CA ILE A 172 8.20 6.15 -13.89
C ILE A 172 7.39 7.40 -13.60
N LEU A 173 8.02 8.43 -13.04
CA LEU A 173 7.34 9.67 -12.71
C LEU A 173 6.85 10.38 -13.97
N GLN A 174 7.65 10.45 -15.05
CA GLN A 174 7.25 11.06 -16.32
C GLN A 174 6.10 10.32 -17.01
N GLU A 175 6.12 8.99 -16.93
CA GLU A 175 5.10 8.14 -17.55
C GLU A 175 3.71 8.37 -16.95
N HIS A 176 3.63 8.64 -15.64
CA HIS A 176 2.36 8.68 -14.92
C HIS A 176 1.98 10.04 -14.32
N ALA A 177 2.79 11.10 -14.46
CA ALA A 177 2.50 12.37 -13.80
C ALA A 177 1.20 13.05 -14.25
N ASP A 178 0.76 12.84 -15.48
CA ASP A 178 -0.54 13.35 -15.96
C ASP A 178 -1.74 12.58 -15.35
N GLU A 179 -1.51 11.37 -14.83
CA GLU A 179 -2.53 10.54 -14.17
C GLU A 179 -2.52 10.75 -12.65
N PHE A 180 -1.34 10.77 -12.03
CA PHE A 180 -1.15 10.90 -10.58
C PHE A 180 -0.38 12.18 -10.24
N SER A 181 -1.11 13.21 -9.81
CA SER A 181 -0.58 14.57 -9.64
C SER A 181 0.61 14.73 -8.69
N PRO A 182 0.80 13.95 -7.59
CA PRO A 182 1.99 14.05 -6.77
C PRO A 182 3.32 13.86 -7.53
N TYR A 183 3.32 13.11 -8.63
CA TYR A 183 4.52 12.88 -9.43
C TYR A 183 5.05 14.15 -10.09
N TRP A 184 4.21 15.16 -10.35
CA TRP A 184 4.70 16.45 -10.83
C TRP A 184 5.58 17.16 -9.81
N TYR A 185 5.27 17.01 -8.52
CA TYR A 185 6.06 17.58 -7.44
C TYR A 185 7.40 16.87 -7.31
N GLU A 186 7.40 15.55 -7.39
CA GLU A 186 8.62 14.74 -7.32
C GLU A 186 9.53 14.91 -8.54
N LEU A 187 8.96 15.04 -9.74
CA LEU A 187 9.72 15.43 -10.94
C LEU A 187 10.36 16.80 -10.76
N GLY A 188 9.62 17.76 -10.20
CA GLY A 188 10.14 19.08 -9.93
C GLY A 188 11.32 19.03 -8.95
N LEU A 189 11.19 18.26 -7.88
CA LEU A 189 12.26 18.04 -6.91
C LEU A 189 13.48 17.37 -7.56
N LEU A 190 13.28 16.29 -8.31
CA LEU A 190 14.35 15.59 -9.02
C LEU A 190 15.12 16.52 -9.98
N HIS A 191 14.39 17.30 -10.80
CA HIS A 191 15.01 18.28 -11.70
C HIS A 191 15.74 19.38 -10.93
N PHE A 192 15.19 19.83 -9.80
CA PHE A 192 15.82 20.84 -8.96
C PHE A 192 17.14 20.33 -8.37
N LEU A 193 17.14 19.11 -7.82
CA LEU A 193 18.34 18.44 -7.29
C LEU A 193 19.42 18.25 -8.36
N ASN A 194 19.03 18.07 -9.63
CA ASN A 194 19.93 17.97 -10.78
C ASN A 194 20.38 19.34 -11.34
N GLY A 195 19.94 20.46 -10.76
CA GLY A 195 20.25 21.82 -11.24
C GLY A 195 19.50 22.25 -12.50
N GLU A 196 18.50 21.48 -12.93
CA GLU A 196 17.71 21.71 -14.15
C GLU A 196 16.53 22.66 -13.88
N LEU A 197 16.82 23.88 -13.46
CA LEU A 197 15.84 24.82 -12.88
C LEU A 197 14.61 25.09 -13.78
N VAL A 198 14.80 25.16 -15.10
CA VAL A 198 13.68 25.39 -16.05
C VAL A 198 12.73 24.18 -16.10
N LYS A 199 13.27 22.96 -16.04
CA LYS A 199 12.46 21.74 -15.99
C LYS A 199 11.76 21.62 -14.65
N ALA A 200 12.47 21.91 -13.56
CA ALA A 200 11.92 21.92 -12.21
C ALA A 200 10.72 22.88 -12.11
N ALA A 201 10.90 24.14 -12.52
CA ALA A 201 9.83 25.14 -12.52
C ALA A 201 8.66 24.76 -13.44
N THR A 202 8.90 23.99 -14.51
CA THR A 202 7.83 23.49 -15.38
C THR A 202 7.04 22.38 -14.71
N ALA A 203 7.71 21.42 -14.07
CA ALA A 203 7.07 20.33 -13.34
C ALA A 203 6.27 20.87 -12.13
N PHE A 204 6.83 21.77 -11.32
CA PHE A 204 6.10 22.38 -10.21
C PHE A 204 4.84 23.14 -10.67
N ARG A 205 4.91 23.90 -11.76
CA ARG A 205 3.71 24.59 -12.30
C ARG A 205 2.62 23.61 -12.72
N ARG A 206 2.98 22.46 -13.31
CA ARG A 206 2.02 21.39 -13.61
C ARG A 206 1.44 20.78 -12.34
N GLY A 207 2.28 20.53 -11.34
CA GLY A 207 1.84 20.05 -10.02
C GLY A 207 0.85 21.00 -9.37
N PHE A 208 1.14 22.30 -9.34
CA PHE A 208 0.25 23.34 -8.80
C PHE A 208 -1.10 23.37 -9.50
N ALA A 209 -1.11 23.21 -10.83
CA ALA A 209 -2.34 23.15 -11.61
C ALA A 209 -3.14 21.86 -11.38
N ALA A 210 -2.47 20.75 -11.07
CA ALA A 210 -3.10 19.45 -10.89
C ALA A 210 -3.58 19.20 -9.45
N ASN A 211 -2.84 19.64 -8.44
CA ASN A 211 -3.21 19.57 -7.03
C ASN A 211 -2.56 20.72 -6.23
N THR A 212 -3.23 21.88 -6.18
CA THR A 212 -2.69 23.05 -5.46
C THR A 212 -2.47 22.82 -3.96
N TYR A 213 -3.19 21.88 -3.34
CA TYR A 213 -3.14 21.64 -1.90
C TYR A 213 -1.77 21.12 -1.46
N ILE A 214 -1.09 20.30 -2.28
CA ILE A 214 0.28 19.85 -2.00
C ILE A 214 1.22 21.05 -1.87
N ALA A 215 1.08 22.05 -2.74
CA ALA A 215 1.90 23.25 -2.67
C ALA A 215 1.63 24.05 -1.40
N GLU A 216 0.36 24.21 -1.02
CA GLU A 216 -0.02 24.90 0.21
C GLU A 216 0.54 24.22 1.46
N ILE A 217 0.42 22.89 1.55
CA ILE A 217 0.92 22.10 2.68
C ILE A 217 2.45 22.20 2.77
N LEU A 218 3.17 22.02 1.66
CA LEU A 218 4.63 22.16 1.61
C LEU A 218 5.11 23.58 1.96
N CYS A 219 4.28 24.60 1.76
CA CYS A 219 4.56 25.99 2.14
C CYS A 219 4.07 26.37 3.55
N GLY A 220 3.62 25.39 4.35
CA GLY A 220 3.29 25.56 5.77
C GLY A 220 1.80 25.74 6.08
N ASN A 221 0.92 25.73 5.08
CA ASN A 221 -0.53 25.67 5.31
C ASN A 221 -0.99 24.20 5.39
N LEU A 222 -0.83 23.58 6.57
CA LEU A 222 -1.07 22.15 6.78
C LEU A 222 -2.54 21.72 6.58
N HIS A 223 -3.48 22.66 6.61
CA HIS A 223 -4.92 22.38 6.47
C HIS A 223 -5.54 23.35 5.46
N PRO A 224 -5.21 23.21 4.16
CA PRO A 224 -5.72 24.12 3.15
C PRO A 224 -7.23 23.97 2.99
N PHE A 225 -7.91 25.10 2.76
CA PHE A 225 -9.36 25.09 2.63
C PHE A 225 -9.77 24.41 1.32
N PRO A 226 -10.65 23.38 1.34
CA PRO A 226 -11.10 22.72 0.11
C PRO A 226 -11.77 23.72 -0.85
N LEU A 227 -11.22 23.84 -2.05
CA LEU A 227 -11.76 24.66 -3.12
C LEU A 227 -13.03 24.01 -3.68
N ALA A 228 -14.04 24.83 -3.99
CA ALA A 228 -15.28 24.39 -4.65
C ALA A 228 -15.08 24.15 -6.16
N VAL A 229 -14.10 23.33 -6.51
CA VAL A 229 -13.80 22.89 -7.88
C VAL A 229 -13.91 21.37 -7.96
N TRP A 230 -14.11 20.84 -9.16
CA TRP A 230 -14.07 19.40 -9.35
C TRP A 230 -12.63 18.89 -9.28
N HIS A 231 -12.37 17.92 -8.40
CA HIS A 231 -11.09 17.22 -8.31
C HIS A 231 -11.19 15.89 -9.03
N ASN A 232 -10.14 15.52 -9.77
CA ASN A 232 -9.93 14.12 -10.15
C ASN A 232 -9.43 13.32 -8.93
N PHE A 233 -9.21 12.01 -9.10
CA PHE A 233 -8.87 11.11 -7.99
C PHE A 233 -7.57 11.48 -7.25
N SER A 234 -6.62 12.19 -7.88
CA SER A 234 -5.35 12.59 -7.25
C SER A 234 -5.29 14.09 -6.90
N GLY A 235 -6.26 14.88 -7.34
CA GLY A 235 -6.25 16.35 -7.27
C GLY A 235 -6.84 16.94 -6.00
N GLY A 236 -7.39 16.09 -5.12
CA GLY A 236 -8.06 16.50 -3.89
C GLY A 236 -7.10 16.76 -2.71
N PRO A 237 -7.63 17.33 -1.61
CA PRO A 237 -6.88 17.55 -0.37
C PRO A 237 -6.44 16.23 0.28
N ASP A 238 -7.25 15.17 0.23
CA ASP A 238 -6.93 13.86 0.82
C ASP A 238 -5.61 13.29 0.25
N THR A 239 -5.45 13.32 -1.08
CA THR A 239 -4.20 12.91 -1.74
C THR A 239 -3.02 13.79 -1.32
N ALA A 240 -3.25 15.08 -1.04
CA ALA A 240 -2.21 15.99 -0.61
C ALA A 240 -1.75 15.72 0.82
N GLU A 241 -2.69 15.40 1.71
CA GLU A 241 -2.42 14.99 3.09
C GLU A 241 -1.65 13.67 3.12
N ASP A 242 -2.11 12.65 2.39
CA ASP A 242 -1.43 11.36 2.24
C ASP A 242 -0.02 11.53 1.67
N TYR A 243 0.11 12.37 0.64
CA TYR A 243 1.41 12.68 0.05
C TYR A 243 2.33 13.32 1.07
N TYR A 244 1.88 14.34 1.78
CA TYR A 244 2.73 15.02 2.76
C TYR A 244 3.12 14.10 3.92
N ALA A 245 2.17 13.34 4.48
CA ALA A 245 2.44 12.40 5.57
C ALA A 245 3.55 11.41 5.21
N THR A 246 3.55 10.92 3.97
CA THR A 246 4.49 9.90 3.49
C THR A 246 5.80 10.50 2.95
N TYR A 247 5.73 11.61 2.24
CA TYR A 247 6.80 12.13 1.39
C TYR A 247 7.41 13.45 1.86
N HIS A 248 6.92 14.09 2.94
CA HIS A 248 7.55 15.30 3.47
C HIS A 248 9.07 15.20 3.70
N PRO A 249 9.68 14.05 4.08
CA PRO A 249 11.13 13.99 4.29
C PRO A 249 11.95 14.20 2.99
N LEU A 250 11.32 14.13 1.81
CA LEU A 250 11.95 14.48 0.53
C LEU A 250 12.22 15.99 0.40
N TRP A 251 11.51 16.83 1.15
CA TRP A 251 11.48 18.28 0.96
C TRP A 251 12.34 19.07 1.95
N GLY A 252 12.90 18.42 2.97
CA GLY A 252 13.77 19.04 3.99
C GLY A 252 13.26 18.84 5.41
#